data_AF-A0A6M2CML4-F1
#
_entry.id   AF-A0A6M2CML4-F1
#
_cell.length_a   1.000
_cell.length_b   1.000
_cell.length_c   1.000
_cell.angle_alpha   90.00
_cell.angle_beta   90.00
_cell.angle_gamma   90.00
#
_symmetry.space_group_name_H-M   'P 1'
#
loop_
_entity.id
_entity.type
_entity.pdbx_description
1 polymer ?
#
loop_
_entity_poly.entity_id
_entity_poly.type
_entity_poly.pdbx_seq_one_letter_code
_entity_poly.pdbx_strand_id
1 'polypeptide(L)'
;MGRRPARCYRYCKNKPYPKSRFCRGVPDPKIRIFDLGRKKARVDEFPLCVHLISKEFEQISSEALEAGRICANKYLVKTCGKDAFHLRMRLHPFHVIRINKMLSCAGADRLQTGMRGAFGKPQGTVARVHIGQKIMS
;
A
#
# COMPACT_ATOMS: atom_id res chain seq x y z
N MET A 1 8.49 13.29 -12.60
CA MET A 1 8.67 11.90 -13.08
C MET A 1 7.58 11.03 -12.47
N GLY A 2 6.80 10.35 -13.30
CA GLY A 2 5.63 9.57 -12.87
C GLY A 2 5.99 8.33 -12.04
N ARG A 3 4.98 7.76 -11.37
CA ARG A 3 5.13 6.52 -10.62
C ARG A 3 5.41 5.36 -11.59
N ARG A 4 6.31 4.44 -11.20
CA ARG A 4 6.47 3.20 -11.96
C ARG A 4 5.17 2.37 -11.93
N PRO A 5 4.84 1.66 -13.02
CA PRO A 5 3.75 0.69 -13.03
C PRO A 5 3.95 -0.36 -11.93
N ALA A 6 2.85 -0.75 -11.27
CA ALA A 6 2.89 -1.66 -10.12
C ALA A 6 3.41 -3.07 -10.47
N ARG A 7 3.39 -3.46 -11.75
CA ARG A 7 3.98 -4.73 -12.22
C ARG A 7 5.44 -4.92 -11.81
N CYS A 8 6.21 -3.83 -11.65
CA CYS A 8 7.60 -3.90 -11.20
C CYS A 8 7.75 -4.32 -9.73
N TYR A 9 6.71 -4.10 -8.91
CA TYR A 9 6.74 -4.31 -7.47
C TYR A 9 5.75 -5.39 -6.99
N ARG A 10 4.99 -6.03 -7.90
CA ARG A 10 3.93 -7.00 -7.54
C ARG A 10 4.43 -8.13 -6.65
N TYR A 11 5.60 -8.68 -6.93
CA TYR A 11 6.08 -9.88 -6.25
C TYR A 11 7.03 -9.58 -5.09
N CYS A 12 6.88 -10.34 -4.01
CA CYS A 12 7.76 -10.32 -2.84
C CYS A 12 9.10 -11.02 -3.07
N LYS A 13 10.05 -10.34 -3.72
CA LYS A 13 11.37 -10.91 -4.06
C LYS A 13 12.48 -10.64 -3.03
N ASN A 14 12.51 -9.43 -2.48
CA ASN A 14 13.63 -8.98 -1.63
C ASN A 14 13.35 -9.20 -0.14
N LYS A 15 14.38 -9.15 0.71
CA LYS A 15 14.20 -9.08 2.17
C LYS A 15 13.35 -7.86 2.57
N PRO A 16 12.57 -7.93 3.66
CA PRO A 16 11.83 -6.78 4.17
C PRO A 16 12.75 -5.60 4.46
N TYR A 17 12.34 -4.42 3.99
CA TYR A 17 13.06 -3.16 4.16
C TYR A 17 12.11 -2.09 4.70
N PRO A 18 11.99 -1.93 6.02
CA PRO A 18 11.08 -0.95 6.63
C PRO A 18 11.72 0.43 6.77
N LYS A 19 10.88 1.46 6.96
CA LYS A 19 11.32 2.78 7.44
C LYS A 19 12.05 2.59 8.77
N SER A 20 13.30 3.05 8.85
CA SER A 20 14.19 2.75 9.98
C SER A 20 15.27 3.83 10.11
N ARG A 21 16.12 3.73 11.15
CA ARG A 21 17.26 4.64 11.35
C ARG A 21 18.25 4.60 10.18
N PHE A 22 18.31 3.46 9.48
CA PHE A 22 19.15 3.21 8.30
C PHE A 22 18.44 3.61 6.98
N CYS A 23 17.12 3.44 6.89
CA CYS A 23 16.33 3.87 5.73
C CYS A 23 15.66 5.23 5.98
N ARG A 24 16.38 6.30 5.68
CA ARG A 24 15.90 7.69 5.80
C ARG A 24 15.30 8.19 4.47
N GLY A 25 14.54 9.29 4.54
CA GLY A 25 13.92 9.90 3.34
C GLY A 25 12.77 9.07 2.74
N VAL A 26 12.18 8.17 3.53
CA VAL A 26 11.04 7.35 3.09
C VAL A 26 9.79 8.21 3.03
N PRO A 27 9.07 8.25 1.89
CA PRO A 27 7.82 8.97 1.80
C PRO A 27 6.76 8.31 2.67
N ASP A 28 5.86 9.11 3.23
CA ASP A 28 4.77 8.60 4.04
C ASP A 28 3.75 7.83 3.18
N PRO A 29 3.11 6.79 3.73
CA PRO A 29 2.10 6.01 3.01
C PRO A 29 0.90 6.87 2.62
N LYS A 30 0.30 6.54 1.46
CA LYS A 30 -0.89 7.24 0.98
C LYS A 30 -2.12 6.96 1.85
N ILE A 31 -2.28 5.71 2.29
CA ILE A 31 -3.28 5.35 3.30
C ILE A 31 -2.87 5.90 4.66
N ARG A 32 -3.73 6.74 5.23
CA ARG A 32 -3.55 7.35 6.57
C ARG A 32 -4.58 6.90 7.58
N ILE A 33 -5.76 6.50 7.10
CA ILE A 33 -6.89 6.12 7.95
C ILE A 33 -7.20 4.65 7.67
N PHE A 34 -7.11 3.82 8.70
CA PHE A 34 -7.33 2.37 8.56
C PHE A 34 -8.76 1.97 8.95
N ASP A 35 -9.41 2.70 9.85
CA ASP A 35 -10.77 2.43 10.29
C ASP A 35 -11.77 3.47 9.76
N LEU A 36 -12.95 3.01 9.35
CA LEU A 36 -14.06 3.81 8.82
C LEU A 36 -15.40 3.37 9.43
N GLY A 37 -16.45 4.13 9.12
CA GLY A 37 -17.78 3.91 9.65
C GLY A 37 -17.87 4.21 11.14
N ARG A 38 -18.73 3.48 11.85
CA ARG A 38 -19.02 3.71 13.27
C ARG A 38 -18.04 2.97 14.18
N LYS A 39 -16.88 3.59 14.44
CA LYS A 39 -15.78 3.02 15.27
C LYS A 39 -16.14 2.81 16.75
N LYS A 40 -17.17 3.48 17.24
CA LYS A 40 -17.63 3.41 18.64
C LYS A 40 -18.74 2.39 18.87
N ALA A 41 -19.20 1.70 17.81
CA ALA A 41 -20.23 0.66 17.96
C ALA A 41 -19.72 -0.47 18.86
N ARG A 42 -20.61 -1.05 19.65
CA ARG A 42 -20.29 -2.22 20.49
C ARG A 42 -20.24 -3.48 19.63
N VAL A 43 -19.59 -4.53 20.15
CA VAL A 43 -19.40 -5.81 19.44
C VAL A 43 -20.75 -6.46 19.10
N ASP A 44 -21.75 -6.27 19.96
CA ASP A 44 -23.09 -6.88 19.80
C ASP A 44 -23.93 -6.22 18.70
N GLU A 45 -23.57 -5.00 18.24
CA GLU A 45 -24.33 -4.24 17.25
C GLU A 45 -24.10 -4.73 15.81
N PHE A 46 -22.95 -5.35 15.53
CA PHE A 46 -22.58 -5.82 14.20
C PHE A 46 -22.31 -7.33 14.18
N PRO A 47 -23.33 -8.18 13.91
CA PRO A 47 -23.17 -9.63 13.94
C PRO A 47 -22.48 -10.21 12.69
N LEU A 48 -22.50 -9.49 11.56
CA LEU A 48 -21.93 -9.96 10.30
C LEU A 48 -20.49 -9.50 10.11
N CYS A 49 -19.60 -10.44 9.74
CA CYS A 49 -18.22 -10.14 9.40
C CYS A 49 -17.87 -10.68 8.01
N VAL A 50 -17.46 -9.79 7.11
CA VAL A 50 -17.04 -10.12 5.75
C VAL A 50 -15.56 -9.80 5.60
N HIS A 51 -14.81 -10.68 4.95
CA HIS A 51 -13.37 -10.51 4.78
C HIS A 51 -12.96 -10.55 3.32
N LEU A 52 -12.15 -9.58 2.92
CA LEU A 52 -11.40 -9.66 1.66
C LEU A 52 -10.06 -10.33 1.95
N ILE A 53 -9.77 -11.44 1.27
CA ILE A 53 -8.57 -12.27 1.49
C ILE A 53 -7.73 -12.30 0.21
N SER A 54 -6.41 -12.18 0.32
CA SER A 54 -5.52 -12.43 -0.82
C SER A 54 -5.29 -13.93 -1.02
N LYS A 55 -5.38 -14.38 -2.28
CA LYS A 55 -5.07 -15.75 -2.69
C LYS A 55 -3.64 -15.91 -3.24
N GLU A 56 -2.88 -14.82 -3.32
CA GLU A 56 -1.52 -14.82 -3.86
C GLU A 56 -0.52 -14.23 -2.86
N PHE A 57 0.76 -14.56 -3.02
CA PHE A 57 1.84 -13.92 -2.27
C PHE A 57 2.36 -12.70 -3.05
N GLU A 58 1.93 -11.51 -2.62
CA GLU A 58 2.14 -10.27 -3.38
C GLU A 58 2.41 -9.05 -2.50
N GLN A 59 2.77 -7.94 -3.15
CA GLN A 59 2.89 -6.62 -2.55
C GLN A 59 1.76 -5.72 -3.03
N ILE A 60 0.96 -5.22 -2.09
CA ILE A 60 -0.10 -4.26 -2.35
C ILE A 60 0.42 -2.86 -2.03
N SER A 61 0.34 -1.94 -3.00
CA SER A 61 0.85 -0.59 -2.79
C SER A 61 -0.03 0.23 -1.85
N SER A 62 0.54 1.17 -1.11
CA SER A 62 -0.22 2.02 -0.17
C SER A 62 -1.36 2.79 -0.85
N GLU A 63 -1.19 3.13 -2.12
CA GLU A 63 -2.18 3.80 -2.93
C GLU A 63 -3.30 2.85 -3.40
N ALA A 64 -2.97 1.57 -3.67
CA ALA A 64 -3.98 0.56 -3.97
C ALA A 64 -4.84 0.29 -2.74
N LEU A 65 -4.23 0.24 -1.55
CA LEU A 65 -4.97 0.14 -0.27
C LEU A 65 -5.89 1.34 -0.06
N GLU A 66 -5.41 2.57 -0.30
CA GLU A 66 -6.23 3.77 -0.18
C GLU A 66 -7.37 3.81 -1.21
N ALA A 67 -7.12 3.39 -2.45
CA ALA A 67 -8.14 3.31 -3.48
C ALA A 67 -9.23 2.28 -3.11
N GLY A 68 -8.82 1.09 -2.65
CA GLY A 68 -9.75 0.05 -2.17
C GLY A 68 -10.59 0.54 -0.99
N ARG A 69 -9.96 1.22 -0.02
CA ARG A 69 -10.63 1.83 1.13
C ARG A 69 -11.69 2.85 0.70
N ILE A 70 -11.34 3.78 -0.19
CA ILE A 70 -12.27 4.82 -0.67
C ILE A 70 -13.43 4.18 -1.44
N CYS A 71 -13.15 3.19 -2.28
CA CYS A 71 -14.17 2.47 -3.06
C CYS A 71 -15.19 1.78 -2.16
N ALA A 72 -14.71 0.98 -1.20
CA ALA A 72 -15.56 0.29 -0.23
C ALA A 72 -16.39 1.29 0.60
N ASN A 73 -15.78 2.38 1.07
CA ASN A 73 -16.48 3.40 1.83
C ASN A 73 -17.59 4.10 1.03
N LYS A 74 -17.32 4.48 -0.23
CA LYS A 74 -18.32 5.12 -1.09
C LYS A 74 -19.52 4.20 -1.33
N TYR A 75 -19.27 2.91 -1.57
CA TYR A 75 -20.33 1.94 -1.78
C TYR A 75 -21.17 1.74 -0.52
N LEU A 76 -20.54 1.42 0.61
CA LEU A 76 -21.25 1.14 1.87
C LEU A 76 -22.03 2.35 2.40
N VAL A 77 -21.48 3.56 2.28
CA VAL A 77 -22.20 4.79 2.65
C VAL A 77 -23.43 4.99 1.78
N LYS A 78 -23.37 4.66 0.49
CA LYS A 78 -24.51 4.78 -0.43
C LYS A 78 -25.58 3.72 -0.18
N THR A 79 -25.20 2.48 0.13
CA THR A 79 -26.14 1.36 0.23
C THR A 79 -26.76 1.19 1.62
N CYS A 80 -25.96 1.36 2.69
CA CYS A 80 -26.38 1.01 4.05
C CYS A 80 -26.41 2.23 4.99
N GLY A 81 -25.78 3.34 4.60
CA GLY A 81 -25.57 4.49 5.46
C GLY A 81 -24.31 4.38 6.32
N LYS A 82 -23.79 5.52 6.79
CA LYS A 82 -22.50 5.63 7.46
C LYS A 82 -22.43 4.92 8.82
N ASP A 83 -23.56 4.79 9.50
CA ASP A 83 -23.64 4.26 10.87
C ASP A 83 -23.88 2.74 10.94
N ALA A 84 -24.15 2.12 9.79
CA ALA A 84 -24.51 0.70 9.68
C ALA A 84 -23.30 -0.23 9.43
N PHE A 85 -22.07 0.29 9.37
CA PHE A 85 -20.89 -0.54 9.16
C PHE A 85 -19.67 -0.06 9.96
N HIS A 86 -18.76 -1.01 10.19
CA HIS A 86 -17.39 -0.77 10.61
C HIS A 86 -16.46 -1.43 9.59
N LEU A 87 -15.60 -0.65 8.94
CA LEU A 87 -14.64 -1.15 7.96
C LEU A 87 -13.23 -0.87 8.45
N ARG A 88 -12.39 -1.90 8.47
CA ARG A 88 -10.99 -1.83 8.87
C ARG A 88 -10.08 -2.42 7.80
N MET A 89 -9.14 -1.59 7.35
CA MET A 89 -7.97 -2.02 6.59
C MET A 89 -7.00 -2.71 7.54
N ARG A 90 -6.79 -4.03 7.36
CA ARG A 90 -5.92 -4.83 8.25
C ARG A 90 -4.45 -4.74 7.89
N LEU A 91 -4.15 -4.47 6.63
CA LEU A 91 -2.79 -4.39 6.11
C LEU A 91 -2.18 -3.00 6.33
N HIS A 92 -0.95 -2.98 6.85
CA HIS A 92 -0.16 -1.77 6.97
C HIS A 92 1.05 -1.80 6.02
N PRO A 93 1.28 -0.74 5.23
CA PRO A 93 2.37 -0.70 4.26
C PRO A 93 3.70 -0.33 4.93
N PHE A 94 4.34 -1.32 5.58
CA PHE A 94 5.64 -1.11 6.23
C PHE A 94 6.83 -1.23 5.29
N HIS A 95 6.70 -1.99 4.19
CA HIS A 95 7.82 -2.25 3.31
C HIS A 95 8.05 -1.08 2.36
N VAL A 96 9.30 -0.63 2.24
CA VAL A 96 9.69 0.47 1.35
C VAL A 96 10.23 -0.09 0.05
N ILE A 97 9.64 0.36 -1.06
CA ILE A 97 10.14 0.08 -2.41
C ILE A 97 11.16 1.14 -2.82
N ARG A 98 12.18 0.69 -3.58
CA ARG A 98 13.29 1.52 -4.04
C ARG A 98 13.30 1.64 -5.55
N ILE A 99 13.76 2.78 -6.04
CA ILE A 99 13.92 3.06 -7.46
C ILE A 99 15.31 3.65 -7.72
N ASN A 100 16.07 3.01 -8.61
CA ASN A 100 17.19 3.69 -9.26
C ASN A 100 16.61 4.49 -10.43
N LYS A 101 16.54 5.82 -10.30
CA LYS A 101 15.93 6.69 -11.32
C LYS A 101 16.93 6.88 -12.45
N MET A 102 16.53 6.51 -13.66
CA MET A 102 17.28 6.85 -14.87
C MET A 102 16.82 8.22 -15.36
N LEU A 103 17.74 9.04 -15.84
CA LEU A 103 17.41 10.28 -16.52
C LEU A 103 16.87 9.94 -17.90
N SER A 104 15.76 10.56 -18.28
CA SER A 104 15.12 10.38 -19.59
C SER A 104 15.12 11.73 -20.29
N CYS A 105 16.30 12.15 -20.72
CA CYS A 105 16.54 13.33 -21.54
C CYS A 105 17.60 13.00 -22.60
N ALA A 106 17.63 13.76 -23.69
CA ALA A 106 18.71 13.64 -24.68
C ALA A 106 20.06 13.92 -24.01
N GLY A 107 21.05 13.07 -24.24
CA GLY A 107 22.36 13.17 -23.57
C GLY A 107 22.40 12.66 -22.12
N ALA A 108 21.38 11.92 -21.66
CA ALA A 108 21.34 11.34 -20.31
C ALA A 108 22.51 10.39 -20.01
N ASP A 109 23.06 9.76 -21.03
CA ASP A 109 24.26 8.92 -20.97
C ASP A 109 25.48 9.68 -20.41
N ARG A 110 25.58 10.99 -20.68
CA ARG A 110 26.68 11.84 -20.21
C ARG A 110 26.54 12.27 -18.75
N LEU A 111 25.30 12.34 -18.25
CA LEU A 111 24.97 12.89 -16.94
C LEU A 111 24.67 11.82 -15.89
N GLN A 112 24.36 10.59 -16.32
CA GLN A 112 23.98 9.51 -15.42
C GLN A 112 25.10 8.49 -15.25
N THR A 113 25.29 8.00 -14.02
CA THR A 113 26.24 6.93 -13.70
C THR A 113 25.78 5.52 -14.13
N GLY A 114 24.72 5.41 -14.93
CA GLY A 114 24.12 4.15 -15.34
C GLY A 114 23.77 3.25 -14.15
N MET A 115 24.39 2.07 -14.09
CA MET A 115 24.20 1.07 -13.03
C MET A 115 25.28 1.11 -11.93
N ARG A 116 26.27 2.00 -12.04
CA ARG A 116 27.26 2.18 -10.97
C ARG A 116 26.56 2.81 -9.76
N GLY A 117 26.65 2.16 -8.60
CA GLY A 117 25.96 2.60 -7.38
C GLY A 117 24.43 2.49 -7.47
N ALA A 118 23.90 1.46 -8.14
CA ALA A 118 22.47 1.28 -8.44
C ALA A 118 21.53 1.07 -7.22
N PHE A 119 21.99 1.34 -6.00
CA PHE A 119 21.14 1.27 -4.83
C PHE A 119 20.07 2.39 -4.89
N GLY A 120 18.83 1.98 -5.19
CA GLY A 120 17.75 2.91 -5.43
C GLY A 120 17.38 3.75 -4.21
N LYS A 121 16.86 4.95 -4.45
CA LYS A 121 16.26 5.80 -3.41
C LYS A 121 14.86 5.28 -3.05
N PRO A 122 14.40 5.44 -1.80
CA PRO A 122 13.05 5.07 -1.40
C PRO A 122 12.02 5.90 -2.17
N GLN A 123 11.00 5.23 -2.72
CA GLN A 123 10.00 5.87 -3.60
C GLN A 123 8.56 5.71 -3.12
N GLY A 124 8.27 4.65 -2.37
CA GLY A 124 6.92 4.36 -1.92
C GLY A 124 6.90 3.27 -0.87
N THR A 125 5.74 3.07 -0.29
CA THR A 125 5.49 2.04 0.72
C THR A 125 4.44 1.05 0.22
N VAL A 126 4.63 -0.21 0.59
CA VAL A 126 3.80 -1.35 0.18
C VAL A 126 3.58 -2.28 1.37
N ALA A 127 2.43 -2.93 1.40
CA ALA A 127 2.13 -4.01 2.33
C ALA A 127 2.47 -5.33 1.65
N ARG A 128 3.19 -6.21 2.36
CA ARG A 128 3.42 -7.58 1.90
C ARG A 128 2.30 -8.46 2.43
N VAL A 129 1.72 -9.27 1.56
CA VAL A 129 0.54 -10.07 1.87
C VAL A 129 0.82 -11.52 1.58
N HIS A 130 0.45 -12.39 2.52
CA HIS A 130 0.52 -13.83 2.38
C HIS A 130 -0.79 -14.42 1.86
N ILE A 131 -0.71 -15.62 1.31
CA ILE A 131 -1.88 -16.39 0.90
C ILE A 131 -2.75 -16.62 2.14
N GLY A 132 -4.05 -16.30 2.02
CA GLY A 132 -5.00 -16.41 3.13
C GLY A 132 -5.03 -15.21 4.07
N GLN A 133 -4.17 -14.20 3.88
CA GLN A 133 -4.15 -13.02 4.73
C GLN A 133 -5.30 -12.07 4.39
N LYS A 134 -6.01 -11.61 5.44
CA LYS A 134 -7.11 -10.66 5.34
C LYS A 134 -6.59 -9.25 5.00
N ILE A 135 -7.10 -8.68 3.92
CA ILE A 135 -6.81 -7.32 3.43
C ILE A 135 -7.73 -6.31 4.11
N MET A 136 -9.05 -6.57 4.05
CA MET A 136 -10.11 -5.73 4.60
C MET A 136 -11.08 -6.58 5.43
N SER A 137 -11.62 -6.00 6.50
CA SER A 137 -12.65 -6.60 7.35
C SER A 137 -13.70 -5.58 7.73
#